data_AF-A0AAD9I387-F1
#
_entry.id   AF-A0AAD9I387-F1
#
_cell.length_a   1.000
_cell.length_b   1.000
_cell.length_c   1.000
_cell.angle_alpha   90.00
_cell.angle_beta   90.00
_cell.angle_gamma   90.00
#
_symmetry.space_group_name_H-M   'P 1'
#
loop_
_entity.id
_entity.type
_entity.pdbx_description
1 polymer ?
#
loop_
_entity_poly.entity_id
_entity_poly.type
_entity_poly.pdbx_seq_one_letter_code
_entity_poly.pdbx_strand_id
1 'polypeptide(L)'
;MQVLSPPFPVSASHPDLAETLLEMVRLRFASAGTALLPPRPGAFAAAGGLPRPNEEPISEQSTLVLTLVDSLPYLPLVMVEEWMTMAALSIHDISDSMLRQVVQKRFWDILVSGELDVERSAIAVAWWGTRGGREAVLYGAGQLAPGTQQQFLMSVASPGSGESKL
;
A
#
# COMPACT_ATOMS: atom_id res chain seq x y z
N MET A 1 -11.05 4.65 10.99
CA MET A 1 -11.04 3.56 12.01
C MET A 1 -10.94 4.05 13.46
N GLN A 2 -11.24 5.33 13.75
CA GLN A 2 -11.02 5.90 15.08
C GLN A 2 -11.81 5.20 16.19
N VAL A 3 -12.92 4.53 15.88
CA VAL A 3 -13.73 3.76 16.85
C VAL A 3 -13.02 2.50 17.39
N LEU A 4 -11.93 2.05 16.74
CA LEU A 4 -11.17 0.87 17.14
C LEU A 4 -9.80 1.18 17.76
N SER A 5 -9.43 2.44 17.92
CA SER A 5 -8.24 2.79 18.71
C SER A 5 -8.55 2.71 20.21
N PRO A 6 -7.63 2.25 21.07
CA PRO A 6 -7.75 2.49 22.51
C PRO A 6 -8.01 3.99 22.76
N PRO A 7 -8.97 4.38 23.62
CA PRO A 7 -9.58 3.62 24.72
C PRO A 7 -11.00 3.10 24.44
N PHE A 8 -11.40 2.84 23.19
CA PHE A 8 -12.76 2.40 22.91
C PHE A 8 -13.02 0.95 23.41
N PRO A 9 -14.13 0.68 24.14
CA PRO A 9 -14.41 -0.64 24.72
C PRO A 9 -14.49 -1.78 23.70
N VAL A 10 -14.87 -1.45 22.46
CA VAL A 10 -14.99 -2.40 21.36
C VAL A 10 -13.63 -2.97 20.97
N SER A 11 -12.56 -2.17 21.03
CA SER A 11 -11.18 -2.61 20.76
C SER A 11 -10.68 -3.63 21.79
N ALA A 12 -11.09 -3.48 23.05
CA ALA A 12 -10.75 -4.43 24.10
C ALA A 12 -11.58 -5.72 24.02
N SER A 13 -12.80 -5.61 23.51
CA SER A 13 -13.74 -6.74 23.42
C SER A 13 -13.50 -7.61 22.19
N HIS A 14 -13.01 -7.03 21.09
CA HIS A 14 -12.78 -7.72 19.83
C HIS A 14 -11.44 -7.26 19.21
N PRO A 15 -10.29 -7.78 19.67
CA PRO A 15 -8.97 -7.37 19.18
C PRO A 15 -8.80 -7.64 17.67
N ASP A 16 -9.41 -8.70 17.15
CA ASP A 16 -9.31 -9.12 15.74
C ASP A 16 -10.23 -8.34 14.80
N LEU A 17 -11.07 -7.43 15.34
CA LEU A 17 -12.02 -6.67 14.54
C LEU A 17 -11.32 -5.71 13.57
N ALA A 18 -10.22 -5.10 13.99
CA ALA A 18 -9.44 -4.22 13.12
C ALA A 18 -8.89 -5.00 11.92
N GLU A 19 -8.31 -6.18 12.18
CA GLU A 19 -7.84 -7.10 11.13
C GLU A 19 -8.94 -7.49 10.17
N THR A 20 -10.07 -7.95 10.72
CA THR A 20 -11.21 -8.42 9.94
C THR A 20 -11.75 -7.31 9.02
N LEU A 21 -11.83 -6.08 9.51
CA LEU A 21 -12.26 -4.94 8.71
C LEU A 21 -11.29 -4.62 7.56
N LEU A 22 -9.98 -4.66 7.82
CA LEU A 22 -8.98 -4.43 6.77
C LEU A 22 -8.97 -5.55 5.75
N GLU A 23 -9.16 -6.79 6.19
CA GLU A 23 -9.24 -7.93 5.30
C GLU A 23 -10.50 -7.84 4.41
N MET A 24 -11.63 -7.37 4.96
CA MET A 24 -12.80 -7.07 4.15
C MET A 24 -12.55 -5.96 3.12
N VAL A 25 -11.79 -4.92 3.47
CA VAL A 25 -11.36 -3.86 2.53
C VAL A 25 -10.49 -4.45 1.42
N ARG A 26 -9.56 -5.34 1.77
CA ARG A 26 -8.66 -6.01 0.82
C ARG A 26 -9.41 -6.96 -0.13
N LEU A 27 -10.34 -7.76 0.40
CA LEU A 27 -11.19 -8.63 -0.41
C LEU A 27 -12.06 -7.81 -1.37
N ARG A 28 -12.57 -6.65 -0.93
CA ARG A 28 -13.28 -5.70 -1.79
C ARG A 28 -12.40 -5.15 -2.90
N PHE A 29 -11.16 -4.77 -2.57
CA PHE A 29 -10.20 -4.21 -3.53
C PHE A 29 -10.00 -5.11 -4.76
N ALA A 30 -9.96 -6.43 -4.59
CA ALA A 30 -9.82 -7.38 -5.71
C ALA A 30 -10.96 -7.31 -6.75
N SER A 31 -12.11 -6.75 -6.37
CA SER A 31 -13.30 -6.61 -7.23
C SER A 31 -13.69 -5.16 -7.50
N ALA A 32 -12.85 -4.20 -7.08
CA ALA A 32 -13.18 -2.78 -7.09
C ALA A 32 -13.17 -2.18 -8.50
N GLY A 33 -14.06 -1.21 -8.74
CA GLY A 33 -14.09 -0.46 -9.99
C GLY A 33 -12.83 0.40 -10.17
N THR A 34 -12.29 0.36 -11.39
CA THR A 34 -11.15 1.22 -11.81
C THR A 34 -11.61 2.53 -12.45
N ALA A 35 -12.91 2.65 -12.73
CA ALA A 35 -13.49 3.88 -13.25
C ALA A 35 -13.34 5.01 -12.22
N LEU A 36 -13.04 6.22 -12.72
CA LEU A 36 -12.98 7.40 -11.87
C LEU A 36 -14.35 7.65 -11.24
N LEU A 37 -14.33 7.91 -9.94
CA LEU A 37 -15.52 8.27 -9.19
C LEU A 37 -15.98 9.66 -9.63
N PRO A 38 -17.31 9.88 -9.70
CA PRO A 38 -17.82 11.21 -9.96
C PRO A 38 -17.37 12.16 -8.84
N PRO A 39 -17.04 13.42 -9.15
CA PRO A 39 -16.65 14.41 -8.16
C PRO A 39 -17.76 14.53 -7.10
N ARG A 40 -17.36 14.58 -5.83
CA ARG A 40 -18.29 14.43 -4.70
C ARG A 40 -19.34 15.56 -4.73
N PRO A 41 -20.66 15.26 -4.67
CA PRO A 41 -21.69 16.28 -4.54
C PRO A 41 -21.50 16.99 -3.20
N GLY A 42 -21.02 18.24 -3.24
CA GLY A 42 -20.70 19.04 -2.04
C GLY A 42 -19.31 19.68 -2.04
N ALA A 43 -18.39 19.26 -2.92
CA ALA A 43 -17.10 19.95 -3.10
C ALA A 43 -17.25 21.42 -3.52
N PHE A 44 -18.39 21.77 -4.14
CA PHE A 44 -18.76 23.13 -4.56
C PHE A 44 -19.44 23.97 -3.46
N ALA A 45 -19.97 23.36 -2.39
CA ALA A 45 -20.84 24.04 -1.44
C ALA A 45 -20.12 24.63 -0.21
N ALA A 46 -18.93 24.12 0.14
CA ALA A 46 -18.21 24.55 1.33
C ALA A 46 -17.35 25.82 1.14
N ALA A 47 -17.20 26.32 -0.09
CA ALA A 47 -16.39 27.51 -0.37
C ALA A 47 -16.93 28.28 -1.59
N GLY A 48 -18.02 29.02 -1.41
CA GLY A 48 -18.35 30.19 -2.25
C GLY A 48 -18.18 30.04 -3.76
N GLY A 49 -18.69 28.97 -4.37
CA GLY A 49 -18.94 28.91 -5.82
C GLY A 49 -17.74 28.74 -6.74
N LEU A 50 -16.54 28.42 -6.23
CA LEU A 50 -15.40 28.05 -7.08
C LEU A 50 -15.13 26.54 -6.99
N PRO A 51 -14.99 25.82 -8.13
CA PRO A 51 -14.48 24.45 -8.13
C PRO A 51 -13.12 24.43 -7.42
N ARG A 52 -12.90 23.54 -6.45
CA ARG A 52 -11.53 23.27 -5.98
C ARG A 52 -10.75 22.70 -7.18
N PRO A 53 -9.69 23.35 -7.66
CA PRO A 53 -8.96 22.88 -8.86
C PRO A 53 -8.18 21.57 -8.67
N ASN A 54 -8.19 21.02 -7.45
CA ASN A 54 -7.22 20.02 -6.99
C ASN A 54 -7.89 18.79 -6.35
N GLU A 55 -9.13 18.45 -6.70
CA GLU A 55 -9.63 17.12 -6.35
C GLU A 55 -8.95 16.13 -7.30
N GLU A 56 -7.80 15.59 -6.86
CA GLU A 56 -7.06 14.59 -7.60
C GLU A 56 -8.05 13.47 -7.96
N PRO A 57 -8.07 13.00 -9.22
CA PRO A 57 -8.99 11.97 -9.64
C PRO A 57 -8.79 10.75 -8.72
N ILE A 58 -9.88 10.11 -8.31
CA ILE A 58 -9.84 8.88 -7.51
C ILE A 58 -10.79 7.85 -8.13
N SER A 59 -10.40 6.59 -8.12
CA SER A 59 -11.26 5.43 -8.42
C SER A 59 -11.64 4.71 -7.13
N GLU A 60 -12.68 3.88 -7.17
CA GLU A 60 -13.05 3.00 -6.04
C GLU A 60 -11.84 2.17 -5.58
N GLN A 61 -11.09 1.61 -6.54
CA GLN A 61 -9.86 0.86 -6.26
C GLN A 61 -8.85 1.69 -5.44
N SER A 62 -8.51 2.90 -5.90
CA SER A 62 -7.56 3.78 -5.21
C SER A 62 -8.06 4.24 -3.83
N THR A 63 -9.37 4.46 -3.69
CA THR A 63 -9.99 4.87 -2.41
C THR A 63 -9.90 3.77 -1.36
N LEU A 64 -10.06 2.50 -1.74
CA LEU A 64 -9.92 1.38 -0.81
C LEU A 64 -8.48 1.24 -0.33
N VAL A 65 -7.48 1.42 -1.21
CA VAL A 65 -6.08 1.40 -0.80
C VAL A 65 -5.74 2.61 0.07
N LEU A 66 -6.22 3.82 -0.26
CA LEU A 66 -6.07 5.00 0.59
C LEU A 66 -6.66 4.77 1.98
N THR A 67 -7.84 4.14 2.06
CA THR A 67 -8.48 3.79 3.33
C THR A 67 -7.61 2.85 4.16
N LEU A 68 -6.97 1.87 3.50
CA LEU A 68 -6.05 0.95 4.15
C LEU A 68 -4.78 1.70 4.64
N VAL A 69 -4.21 2.59 3.83
CA VAL A 69 -3.06 3.42 4.19
C VAL A 69 -3.38 4.33 5.38
N ASP A 70 -4.51 5.04 5.35
CA ASP A 70 -4.96 5.93 6.43
C ASP A 70 -5.31 5.19 7.73
N SER A 71 -5.48 3.86 7.67
CA SER A 71 -5.72 3.04 8.86
C SER A 71 -4.46 2.67 9.63
N LEU A 72 -3.29 2.70 8.99
CA LEU A 72 -2.01 2.23 9.55
C LEU A 72 -1.66 2.86 10.91
N PRO A 73 -1.83 4.18 11.13
CA PRO A 73 -1.54 4.80 12.42
C PRO A 73 -2.41 4.28 13.58
N TYR A 74 -3.57 3.69 13.27
CA TYR A 74 -4.56 3.27 14.25
C TYR A 74 -4.49 1.76 14.56
N LEU A 75 -3.61 1.02 13.89
CA LEU A 75 -3.52 -0.44 14.05
C LEU A 75 -2.83 -0.84 15.35
N PRO A 76 -3.19 -1.98 15.97
CA PRO A 76 -2.39 -2.57 17.04
C PRO A 76 -0.95 -2.81 16.59
N LEU A 77 0.03 -2.58 17.46
CA LEU A 77 1.46 -2.64 17.11
C LEU A 77 1.87 -3.97 16.45
N VAL A 78 1.30 -5.09 16.92
CA VAL A 78 1.60 -6.43 16.42
C VAL A 78 1.24 -6.62 14.95
N MET A 79 0.37 -5.77 14.42
CA MET A 79 -0.19 -5.85 13.07
C MET A 79 0.44 -4.86 12.09
N VAL A 80 1.07 -3.79 12.60
CA VAL A 80 1.51 -2.65 11.79
C VAL A 80 2.43 -3.09 10.67
N GLU A 81 3.42 -3.93 10.96
CA GLU A 81 4.40 -4.37 9.97
C GLU A 81 3.79 -5.17 8.81
N GLU A 82 2.93 -6.13 9.14
CA GLU A 82 2.26 -6.96 8.16
C GLU A 82 1.35 -6.09 7.27
N TRP A 83 0.53 -5.25 7.88
CA TRP A 83 -0.39 -4.39 7.15
C TRP A 83 0.30 -3.29 6.35
N MET A 84 1.47 -2.80 6.80
CA MET A 84 2.32 -1.92 5.99
C MET A 84 2.82 -2.63 4.73
N THR A 85 3.19 -3.91 4.85
CA THR A 85 3.58 -4.73 3.69
C THR A 85 2.40 -4.91 2.75
N MET A 86 1.23 -5.29 3.28
CA MET A 86 0.01 -5.45 2.46
C MET A 86 -0.39 -4.14 1.78
N ALA A 87 -0.25 -3.00 2.46
CA ALA A 87 -0.49 -1.67 1.89
C ALA A 87 0.45 -1.38 0.72
N ALA A 88 1.75 -1.57 0.93
CA ALA A 88 2.77 -1.36 -0.11
C ALA A 88 2.49 -2.20 -1.35
N LEU A 89 2.12 -3.48 -1.18
CA LEU A 89 1.75 -4.35 -2.28
C LEU A 89 0.46 -3.89 -2.99
N SER A 90 -0.57 -3.54 -2.23
CA SER A 90 -1.86 -3.11 -2.78
C SER A 90 -1.74 -1.81 -3.59
N ILE A 91 -0.79 -0.93 -3.27
CA ILE A 91 -0.48 0.27 -4.06
C ILE A 91 -0.01 -0.13 -5.47
N HIS A 92 0.83 -1.17 -5.59
CA HIS A 92 1.31 -1.65 -6.89
C HIS A 92 0.25 -2.34 -7.73
N ASP A 93 -0.83 -2.80 -7.11
CA ASP A 93 -1.97 -3.43 -7.79
C ASP A 93 -2.97 -2.41 -8.34
N ILE A 94 -2.79 -1.11 -8.07
CA ILE A 94 -3.61 -0.03 -8.66
C ILE A 94 -3.32 0.05 -10.16
N SER A 95 -4.37 -0.06 -10.98
CA SER A 95 -4.25 -0.14 -12.43
C SER A 95 -3.75 1.16 -13.08
N ASP A 96 -4.23 2.30 -12.57
CA ASP A 96 -3.86 3.62 -13.06
C ASP A 96 -2.60 4.14 -12.36
N SER A 97 -1.57 4.49 -13.14
CA SER A 97 -0.30 4.97 -12.63
C SER A 97 -0.38 6.35 -11.97
N MET A 98 -1.29 7.23 -12.40
CA MET A 98 -1.51 8.53 -11.76
C MET A 98 -2.15 8.34 -10.38
N LEU A 99 -3.18 7.49 -10.29
CA LEU A 99 -3.82 7.17 -9.02
C LEU A 99 -2.86 6.50 -8.05
N ARG A 100 -2.02 5.59 -8.57
CA ARG A 100 -0.95 4.95 -7.79
C ARG A 100 -0.02 5.96 -7.14
N GLN A 101 0.43 6.97 -7.89
CA GLN A 101 1.33 8.01 -7.37
C GLN A 101 0.69 8.81 -6.23
N VAL A 102 -0.61 9.12 -6.34
CA VAL A 102 -1.36 9.80 -5.28
C VAL A 102 -1.37 8.96 -4.00
N VAL A 103 -1.69 7.67 -4.09
CA VAL A 103 -1.72 6.78 -2.93
C VAL A 103 -0.32 6.56 -2.36
N GLN A 104 0.69 6.41 -3.22
CA GLN A 104 2.09 6.24 -2.83
C GLN A 104 2.61 7.47 -2.07
N LYS A 105 2.26 8.68 -2.52
CA LYS A 105 2.59 9.92 -1.83
C LYS A 105 1.96 9.94 -0.43
N ARG A 106 0.67 9.60 -0.30
CA ARG A 106 0.00 9.54 1.01
C ARG A 106 0.66 8.52 1.94
N PHE A 107 1.07 7.37 1.41
CA PHE A 107 1.79 6.35 2.17
C PHE A 107 3.13 6.88 2.69
N TRP A 108 3.89 7.59 1.86
CA TRP A 108 5.12 8.26 2.31
C TRP A 108 4.87 9.36 3.32
N ASP A 109 3.82 10.14 3.14
CA ASP A 109 3.45 11.19 4.10
C ASP A 109 3.24 10.57 5.48
N ILE A 110 2.51 9.45 5.60
CA ILE A 110 2.32 8.77 6.90
C ILE A 110 3.65 8.33 7.53
N LEU A 111 4.61 7.88 6.72
CA LEU A 111 5.92 7.43 7.23
C LEU A 111 6.82 8.58 7.68
N VAL A 112 6.67 9.77 7.11
CA VAL A 112 7.59 10.91 7.30
C VAL A 112 6.99 12.03 8.16
N SER A 113 5.67 12.21 8.15
CA SER A 113 4.97 13.34 8.76
C SER A 113 4.83 13.24 10.29
N GLY A 114 5.16 12.09 10.88
CA GLY A 114 4.96 11.82 12.31
C GLY A 114 3.51 11.50 12.67
N GLU A 115 2.68 11.12 11.69
CA GLU A 115 1.34 10.56 11.95
C GLU A 115 1.41 9.23 12.72
N LEU A 116 2.52 8.49 12.58
CA LEU A 116 2.84 7.35 13.42
C LEU A 116 3.41 7.83 14.77
N ASP A 117 2.92 7.28 15.88
CA ASP A 117 3.54 7.47 17.18
C ASP A 117 4.95 6.84 17.23
N VAL A 118 5.64 7.03 18.35
CA VAL A 118 7.04 6.60 18.53
C VAL A 118 7.21 5.09 18.33
N GLU A 119 6.31 4.26 18.85
CA GLU A 119 6.46 2.81 18.79
C GLU A 119 6.20 2.30 17.37
N ARG A 120 5.16 2.81 16.70
CA ARG A 120 4.85 2.47 15.31
C ARG A 120 5.92 2.99 14.34
N SER A 121 6.49 4.16 14.62
CA SER A 121 7.61 4.70 13.84
C SER A 121 8.84 3.81 13.93
N ALA A 122 9.16 3.26 15.11
CA ALA A 122 10.27 2.32 15.26
C ALA A 122 10.06 1.04 14.43
N ILE A 123 8.84 0.51 14.41
CA ILE A 123 8.47 -0.64 13.55
C ILE A 123 8.60 -0.26 12.07
N ALA A 124 8.08 0.89 11.66
CA ALA A 124 8.14 1.36 10.28
C ALA A 124 9.58 1.53 9.76
N VAL A 125 10.48 2.09 10.58
CA VAL A 125 11.90 2.24 10.25
C VAL A 125 12.59 0.88 10.14
N ALA A 126 12.36 -0.03 11.09
CA ALA A 126 12.93 -1.38 11.03
C ALA A 126 12.41 -2.15 9.80
N TRP A 127 11.12 -2.06 9.52
CA TRP A 127 10.50 -2.67 8.35
C TRP A 127 11.10 -2.14 7.04
N TRP A 128 11.24 -0.82 6.92
CA TRP A 128 11.84 -0.17 5.75
C TRP A 128 13.32 -0.54 5.56
N GLY A 129 14.08 -0.63 6.66
CA GLY A 129 15.53 -0.83 6.61
C GLY A 129 15.98 -2.27 6.45
N THR A 130 15.35 -3.21 7.16
CA THR A 130 15.89 -4.59 7.30
C THR A 130 14.89 -5.70 6.99
N ARG A 131 13.59 -5.42 6.89
CA ARG A 131 12.55 -6.46 6.71
C ARG A 131 11.89 -6.46 5.34
N GLY A 132 12.53 -5.87 4.33
CA GLY A 132 12.05 -5.92 2.95
C GLY A 132 10.99 -4.86 2.59
N GLY A 133 10.72 -3.91 3.50
CA GLY A 133 9.68 -2.90 3.30
C GLY A 133 10.00 -1.91 2.19
N ARG A 134 11.27 -1.53 2.06
CA ARG A 134 11.75 -0.67 0.98
C ARG A 134 11.51 -1.34 -0.38
N GLU A 135 11.83 -2.62 -0.51
CA GLU A 135 11.66 -3.39 -1.73
C GLU A 135 10.18 -3.54 -2.08
N ALA A 136 9.33 -3.80 -1.08
CA ALA A 136 7.88 -3.86 -1.26
C ALA A 136 7.32 -2.54 -1.83
N VAL A 137 7.79 -1.39 -1.32
CA VAL A 137 7.33 -0.06 -1.77
C VAL A 137 7.88 0.32 -3.14
N LEU A 138 9.14 -0.03 -3.44
CA LEU A 138 9.77 0.35 -4.71
C LEU A 138 9.39 -0.56 -5.87
N TYR A 139 9.23 -1.87 -5.62
CA TYR A 139 9.15 -2.88 -6.67
C TYR A 139 7.88 -3.75 -6.62
N GLY A 140 7.12 -3.70 -5.51
CA GLY A 140 5.93 -4.54 -5.33
C GLY A 140 6.27 -6.03 -5.21
N ALA A 141 5.26 -6.89 -5.37
CA ALA A 141 5.37 -8.33 -5.15
C ALA A 141 6.33 -9.05 -6.13
N GLY A 142 6.58 -8.46 -7.31
CA GLY A 142 7.38 -9.07 -8.38
C GLY A 142 8.85 -9.34 -8.03
N GLN A 143 9.37 -8.71 -6.97
CA GLN A 143 10.77 -8.85 -6.54
C GLN A 143 10.96 -9.42 -5.13
N LEU A 144 9.88 -9.63 -4.38
CA LEU A 144 9.93 -10.30 -3.07
C LEU A 144 10.01 -11.83 -3.19
N ALA A 145 9.88 -12.39 -4.39
CA ALA A 145 10.06 -13.81 -4.63
C ALA A 145 11.56 -14.17 -4.51
N PRO A 146 11.96 -15.03 -3.55
CA PRO A 146 13.31 -15.59 -3.49
C PRO A 146 13.46 -16.58 -4.66
N GLY A 147 13.79 -16.08 -5.86
CA GLY A 147 13.93 -16.93 -7.04
C GLY A 147 14.42 -16.23 -8.31
N THR A 148 14.20 -14.92 -8.46
CA THR A 148 14.51 -14.23 -9.72
C THR A 148 16.02 -14.06 -9.96
N GLN A 149 16.86 -14.22 -8.93
CA GLN A 149 18.32 -14.19 -9.08
C GLN A 149 18.90 -15.49 -9.67
N GLN A 150 18.17 -16.62 -9.63
CA GLN A 150 18.63 -17.88 -10.22
C GLN A 150 18.35 -18.02 -11.72
N GLN A 151 17.35 -17.30 -12.26
CA GLN A 151 17.07 -17.33 -13.71
C GLN A 151 18.09 -16.52 -14.53
N PHE A 152 18.70 -15.49 -13.96
CA PHE A 152 19.74 -14.72 -14.66
C PHE A 152 21.12 -15.39 -14.69
N LEU A 153 21.38 -16.39 -13.83
CA LEU A 153 22.66 -17.12 -13.80
C LEU A 153 22.74 -18.29 -14.79
N MET A 154 21.64 -18.69 -15.44
CA MET A 154 21.62 -19.83 -16.38
C MET A 154 21.83 -19.43 -17.86
N SER A 155 21.99 -18.14 -18.19
CA SER A 155 22.05 -17.67 -19.58
C SER A 155 23.45 -17.26 -20.09
N VAL A 156 24.54 -17.65 -19.40
CA VAL A 156 25.93 -17.35 -19.84
C VAL A 156 26.72 -18.58 -20.28
N ALA A 157 26.18 -19.79 -20.16
CA ALA A 157 26.88 -21.00 -20.59
C ALA A 157 26.47 -21.47 -22.00
N SER A 158 26.89 -20.74 -23.03
CA SER A 158 27.03 -21.32 -24.38
C SER A 158 28.52 -21.43 -24.69
N PRO A 159 29.17 -22.59 -24.50
CA PRO A 159 30.55 -22.77 -24.90
C PRO A 159 30.62 -22.79 -26.44
N GLY A 160 31.59 -22.04 -26.98
CA GLY A 160 31.86 -22.00 -28.41
C GLY A 160 32.11 -23.40 -28.96
N SER A 161 31.36 -23.76 -30.00
CA SER A 161 31.65 -24.93 -30.83
C SER A 161 32.74 -24.55 -31.83
N GLY A 162 33.98 -24.88 -31.49
CA GLY A 162 35.11 -24.87 -32.40
C GLY A 162 35.05 -26.04 -33.40
N GLU A 163 35.52 -25.75 -34.61
CA GLU A 163 36.26 -26.61 -35.56
C GLU A 163 35.89 -28.10 -35.71
N SER A 164 35.56 -28.51 -36.95
CA SER A 164 36.27 -29.62 -37.61
C SER A 164 36.07 -29.66 -39.13
N LYS A 165 37.23 -29.76 -39.78
CA LYS A 165 37.58 -30.11 -41.17
C LYS A 165 36.56 -30.88 -42.00
N LEU A 166 36.48 -30.49 -43.28
CA LEU A 166 36.72 -31.36 -44.45
C LEU A 166 37.14 -30.49 -45.65
#